data_AF-A0A1Y4M246-F1
#
_entry.id   AF-A0A1Y4M246-F1
#
_cell.length_a   1.000
_cell.length_b   1.000
_cell.length_c   1.000
_cell.angle_alpha   90.00
_cell.angle_beta   90.00
_cell.angle_gamma   90.00
#
_symmetry.space_group_name_H-M   'P 1'
#
loop_
_entity.id
_entity.type
_entity.pdbx_description
1 polymer ?
#
loop_
_entity_poly.entity_id
_entity_poly.type
_entity_poly.pdbx_seq_one_letter_code
_entity_poly.pdbx_strand_id
1 'polypeptide(L)' 'MENAKWYFTHESEEDRLWYGTFFSMCKKFNVSWPTATPTQKAFIEEITRVNYERELAKRELSSQPVRGFFDESVSA' A
#
# COMPACT_ATOMS: atom_id res chain seq x y z
N MET A 1 -21.86 -5.40 -21.04
CA MET A 1 -20.65 -4.54 -21.06
C MET A 1 -20.51 -3.65 -19.83
N GLU A 2 -21.56 -3.39 -19.06
CA GLU A 2 -21.48 -2.52 -17.87
C GLU A 2 -20.52 -3.04 -16.78
N ASN A 3 -20.45 -4.36 -16.58
CA ASN A 3 -19.52 -4.97 -15.60
C ASN A 3 -18.04 -4.73 -15.91
N ALA A 4 -17.67 -4.56 -17.18
CA ALA A 4 -16.29 -4.28 -17.56
C ALA A 4 -15.91 -2.81 -17.31
N LYS A 5 -16.89 -1.89 -17.34
CA LYS A 5 -16.67 -0.45 -17.18
C LYS A 5 -16.06 -0.12 -15.81
N TRP A 6 -16.46 -0.85 -14.77
CA TRP A 6 -15.93 -0.69 -13.42
C TRP A 6 -14.39 -0.81 -13.36
N TYR A 7 -13.81 -1.77 -14.10
CA TYR A 7 -12.36 -1.96 -14.17
C TYR A 7 -11.61 -0.76 -14.79
N PHE A 8 -12.28 0.06 -15.60
CA PHE A 8 -11.67 1.20 -16.29
C PHE A 8 -11.96 2.55 -15.62
N THR A 9 -12.99 2.63 -14.76
CA THR A 9 -13.49 3.91 -14.25
C THR A 9 -13.56 4.03 -12.73
N HIS A 10 -13.30 2.95 -11.99
CA HIS A 10 -13.40 2.98 -10.52
C HIS A 10 -12.12 3.47 -9.82
N GLU A 11 -10.99 3.55 -10.51
CA GLU A 11 -9.71 3.84 -9.88
C GLU A 11 -9.65 5.30 -9.40
N SER A 12 -9.71 5.49 -8.08
CA SER A 12 -9.52 6.80 -7.44
C SER A 12 -8.03 7.20 -7.42
N GLU A 13 -7.73 8.46 -7.13
CA GLU A 13 -6.33 8.88 -6.92
C GLU A 13 -5.69 8.17 -5.72
N GLU A 14 -6.51 7.79 -4.73
CA GLU A 14 -6.10 7.02 -3.57
C GLU A 14 -5.70 5.59 -3.96
N ASP A 15 -6.54 4.92 -4.77
CA ASP A 15 -6.24 3.59 -5.31
C ASP A 15 -4.94 3.60 -6.13
N ARG A 16 -4.77 4.61 -7.00
CA ARG A 16 -3.54 4.78 -7.79
C ARG A 16 -2.31 4.91 -6.92
N LEU A 17 -2.40 5.72 -5.86
CA LEU A 17 -1.29 5.93 -4.94
C LEU A 17 -0.96 4.64 -4.18
N TRP A 18 -1.98 3.93 -3.71
CA TRP A 18 -1.81 2.66 -3.02
C TRP A 18 -1.15 1.63 -3.95
N TYR A 19 -1.77 1.33 -5.10
CA TYR A 19 -1.29 0.27 -6.01
C TYR A 19 0.07 0.62 -6.59
N GLY A 20 0.32 1.88 -6.93
CA GLY A 20 1.64 2.35 -7.36
C GLY A 20 2.70 2.11 -6.31
N THR A 21 2.40 2.38 -5.03
CA THR A 21 3.33 2.15 -3.91
C THR A 21 3.60 0.66 -3.73
N PHE A 22 2.56 -0.16 -3.72
CA PHE A 22 2.66 -1.60 -3.55
C PHE A 22 3.45 -2.32 -4.65
N PHE A 23 3.15 -2.03 -5.91
CA PHE A 23 3.90 -2.62 -7.02
C PHE A 23 5.36 -2.17 -7.00
N SER A 24 5.61 -0.91 -6.59
CA SER A 24 6.97 -0.41 -6.38
C SER A 24 7.69 -1.17 -5.26
N MET A 25 7.02 -1.49 -4.15
CA MET A 25 7.60 -2.28 -3.05
C MET A 25 7.86 -3.73 -3.47
N CYS A 26 6.89 -4.39 -4.11
CA CYS A 26 7.09 -5.73 -4.68
C CYS A 26 8.33 -5.78 -5.58
N LYS A 27 8.47 -4.81 -6.50
CA LYS A 27 9.61 -4.73 -7.41
C LYS A 27 10.92 -4.47 -6.68
N LYS A 28 10.93 -3.54 -5.72
CA LYS A 28 12.14 -3.15 -4.96
C LYS A 28 12.76 -4.32 -4.20
N PHE A 29 11.92 -5.20 -3.64
CA PHE A 29 12.37 -6.36 -2.86
C PHE A 29 12.34 -7.68 -3.65
N ASN A 30 12.11 -7.61 -4.97
CA ASN A 30 12.02 -8.77 -5.84
C ASN A 30 11.02 -9.84 -5.34
N VAL A 31 9.88 -9.39 -4.82
CA VAL A 31 8.81 -10.26 -4.34
C VAL A 31 7.74 -10.41 -5.41
N SER A 32 7.58 -11.62 -5.92
CA SER A 32 6.44 -12.01 -6.76
C SER A 32 5.24 -12.31 -5.88
N TRP A 33 4.28 -11.38 -5.81
CA TRP A 33 3.12 -11.47 -4.92
C TRP A 33 2.34 -12.80 -5.00
N PRO A 34 2.04 -13.36 -6.19
CA PRO A 34 1.29 -14.62 -6.29
C PRO A 34 2.01 -15.80 -5.66
N THR A 35 3.34 -15.78 -5.62
CA THR A 35 4.19 -16.88 -5.14
C THR A 35 4.89 -16.55 -3.82
N ALA A 36 4.60 -15.41 -3.21
CA ALA A 36 5.25 -14.93 -2.01
C ALA A 36 4.87 -15.77 -0.79
N THR A 37 5.83 -16.04 0.09
CA THR A 37 5.58 -16.69 1.38
C THR A 37 4.74 -15.78 2.29
N PRO A 38 4.07 -16.32 3.33
CA PRO A 38 3.33 -15.49 4.28
C PRO A 38 4.18 -14.38 4.91
N THR A 39 5.42 -14.67 5.27
CA THR A 39 6.36 -13.69 5.82
C THR A 39 6.72 -12.60 4.80
N GLN A 40 6.92 -12.97 3.53
CA GLN A 40 7.17 -11.99 2.47
C GLN A 40 5.94 -11.11 2.22
N LYS A 41 4.73 -11.68 2.26
CA LYS A 41 3.49 -10.91 2.11
C LYS A 41 3.33 -9.91 3.24
N ALA A 42 3.46 -10.35 4.50
CA ALA A 42 3.39 -9.48 5.67
C ALA A 42 4.42 -8.35 5.61
N PHE A 43 5.66 -8.65 5.20
CA PHE A 43 6.69 -7.63 5.01
C PHE A 43 6.31 -6.61 3.93
N ILE A 44 5.83 -7.06 2.77
CA ILE A 44 5.44 -6.18 1.66
C ILE A 44 4.21 -5.33 2.04
N GLU A 45 3.23 -5.89 2.73
CA GLU A 45 2.05 -5.16 3.22
C GLU A 45 2.47 -4.03 4.16
N GLU A 46 3.30 -4.34 5.15
CA GLU A 46 3.70 -3.37 6.15
C GLU A 46 4.59 -2.27 5.57
N ILE A 47 5.54 -2.60 4.71
CA ILE A 47 6.37 -1.58 4.05
C ILE A 47 5.57 -0.76 3.04
N THR A 48 4.55 -1.34 2.40
CA THR A 48 3.62 -0.61 1.54
C THR A 48 2.82 0.38 2.37
N ARG A 49 2.23 -0.05 3.50
CA ARG A 49 1.49 0.82 4.43
C ARG A 49 2.32 2.02 4.86
N VAL A 50 3.55 1.79 5.36
CA VAL A 50 4.44 2.87 5.81
C VAL A 50 4.77 3.85 4.69
N ASN A 51 5.07 3.36 3.48
CA ASN A 51 5.39 4.25 2.36
C ASN A 51 4.17 5.01 1.85
N TYR A 52 3.00 4.36 1.86
CA TYR A 52 1.73 4.98 1.47
C TYR A 52 1.35 6.13 2.42
N GLU A 53 1.37 5.89 3.74
CA GLU A 53 1.14 6.93 4.76
C GLU A 53 2.14 8.08 4.64
N ARG A 54 3.40 7.77 4.37
CA ARG A 54 4.43 8.79 4.15
C ARG A 54 4.14 9.65 2.92
N GLU A 55 3.65 9.07 1.84
CA GLU A 55 3.25 9.83 0.64
C GLU A 55 1.97 10.64 0.88
N LEU A 56 1.01 10.13 1.63
CA LEU A 56 -0.17 10.90 2.05
C LEU A 56 0.24 12.13 2.89
N ALA A 57 1.12 11.95 3.86
CA ALA A 57 1.63 13.03 4.70
C ALA A 57 2.39 14.08 3.87
N LYS A 58 3.22 13.65 2.90
CA LYS A 58 3.94 14.57 1.98
C LYS A 58 3.00 15.39 1.09
N ARG A 59 1.86 14.80 0.70
CA ARG A 59 0.84 15.46 -0.12
C ARG A 59 -0.15 16.29 0.69
N GLU A 60 0.06 16.39 2.01
CA GLU A 60 -0.85 17.02 2.96
C GLU A 60 -2.28 16.45 2.92
N LEU A 61 -2.43 15.22 2.41
CA LEU A 61 -3.70 14.49 2.32
C LEU A 61 -4.08 13.83 3.65
N SER A 62 -3.14 13.73 4.59
CA SER A 62 -3.37 13.25 5.95
C SER A 62 -2.52 14.02 6.95
N SER A 63 -3.13 14.40 8.08
CA SER A 63 -2.45 15.00 9.24
C SER A 63 -2.05 13.98 10.30
N GLN A 64 -2.37 12.70 10.08
CA GLN A 64 -2.00 11.64 11.02
C GLN A 64 -0.49 11.36 10.97
N PRO A 65 0.14 11.12 12.13
CA PRO A 65 1.54 10.71 12.16
C PRO A 65 1.70 9.35 11.47
N VAL A 66 2.76 9.19 10.68
CA VAL A 66 3.10 7.91 10.04
C VAL A 66 3.47 6.91 11.13
N ARG A 67 2.77 5.78 11.21
CA ARG A 67 3.07 4.74 12.21
C ARG A 67 4.34 4.01 11.83
N GLY A 68 5.31 3.95 12.74
CA GLY A 68 6.56 3.22 12.57
C GLY A 68 6.35 1.70 12.45
N PHE A 69 7.27 1.03 11.77
CA PHE A 69 7.24 -0.43 11.58
C PHE A 69 7.33 -1.21 12.91
N PHE A 70 8.07 -0.66 13.87
CA PHE A 70 8.30 -1.26 15.19
C PHE A 70 7.44 -0.64 16.29
N ASP A 71 6.52 0.27 15.93
CA ASP A 71 5.62 0.86 16.91
C ASP A 71 4.63 -0.21 17.33
N GLU A 72 4.68 -0.57 18.60
CA GLU A 72 3.77 -1.54 19.21
C GLU A 72 2.34 -1.08 18.95
N SER A 73 1.48 -1.98 18.46
CA SER A 73 0.05 -1.69 18.44
C SER A 73 -0.34 -1.37 19.87
N VAL A 74 -0.82 -0.14 20.13
CA VAL A 74 -1.69 0.06 21.28
C VAL A 74 -2.92 -0.77 20.94
N SER A 75 -2.91 -2.03 21.38
CA SER A 75 -4.00 -2.97 21.23
C SER A 75 -5.25 -2.32 21.79
N ALA A 76 -6.25 -2.10 20.94
CA ALA A 76 -7.62 -1.80 21.35
C ALA A 76 -8.40 -3.11 21.49
#